data_AF-A0AA39DZS4-F1
#
_entry.id   AF-A0AA39DZS4-F1
#
_cell.length_a   1.000
_cell.length_b   1.000
_cell.length_c   1.000
_cell.angle_alpha   90.00
_cell.angle_beta   90.00
_cell.angle_gamma   90.00
#
_symmetry.space_group_name_H-M   'P 1'
#
loop_
_entity.id
_entity.type
_entity.pdbx_description
1 polymer ?
#
loop_
_entity_poly.entity_id
_entity_poly.type
_entity_poly.pdbx_seq_one_letter_code
_entity_poly.pdbx_strand_id
1 'polypeptide(L)'
;MTSDSIEKHDLKPTTEKMLKKCRGLPIAIVIVAKALNGKDSIAWKDVVRQLTQSIETTVKGIEAKIFLTLELSYNSLYSNEVKSFFLLCSLLPYGATPIDNLFKYGVGLDLFQNINSLEEAWDRTFLLWSCGAVCL
;
A
#
# COMPACT_ATOMS: atom_id res chain seq x y z
N MET A 1 10.10 -22.15 -45.20
CA MET A 1 10.31 -20.69 -45.29
C MET A 1 9.68 -20.06 -44.08
N THR A 2 10.52 -19.64 -43.15
CA THR A 2 10.20 -18.97 -41.88
C THR A 2 9.71 -17.55 -42.15
N SER A 3 8.46 -17.26 -41.77
CA SER A 3 7.93 -15.89 -41.71
C SER A 3 7.48 -15.57 -40.28
N ASP A 4 8.35 -15.81 -39.30
CA ASP A 4 8.16 -15.43 -37.89
C ASP A 4 8.75 -14.04 -37.61
N SER A 5 8.29 -12.99 -38.31
CA SER A 5 8.91 -11.66 -38.18
C SER A 5 7.95 -10.47 -38.14
N ILE A 6 6.65 -10.71 -38.00
CA ILE A 6 5.62 -9.68 -37.80
C ILE A 6 4.86 -10.18 -36.57
N GLU A 7 5.02 -9.69 -35.33
CA GLU A 7 4.53 -8.41 -34.78
C GLU A 7 5.21 -8.12 -33.41
N LYS A 8 6.52 -8.32 -33.25
CA LYS A 8 7.16 -8.15 -31.93
C LYS A 8 7.28 -6.68 -31.49
N HIS A 9 7.17 -5.74 -32.43
CA HIS A 9 7.42 -4.31 -32.21
C HIS A 9 6.20 -3.56 -31.62
N ASP A 10 4.98 -3.96 -31.95
CA ASP A 10 3.74 -3.30 -31.47
C ASP A 10 3.30 -3.78 -30.07
N LEU A 11 3.84 -4.91 -29.62
CA LEU A 11 3.54 -5.47 -28.30
C LEU A 11 4.26 -4.70 -27.18
N LYS A 12 5.53 -4.34 -27.37
CA LYS A 12 6.36 -3.63 -26.36
C LYS A 12 5.70 -2.39 -25.75
N PRO A 13 5.26 -1.38 -26.54
CA PRO A 13 4.70 -0.15 -25.96
C PRO A 13 3.41 -0.41 -25.18
N THR A 14 2.66 -1.44 -25.58
CA THR A 14 1.41 -1.80 -24.91
C THR A 14 1.67 -2.63 -23.63
N THR A 15 2.71 -3.47 -23.61
CA THR A 15 3.17 -4.18 -22.40
C THR A 15 3.65 -3.22 -21.32
N GLU A 16 4.43 -2.19 -21.67
CA GLU A 16 4.87 -1.16 -20.72
C GLU A 16 3.70 -0.37 -20.12
N LYS A 17 2.70 -0.03 -20.95
CA LYS A 17 1.49 0.65 -20.52
C LYS A 17 0.67 -0.22 -19.54
N MET A 18 0.64 -1.53 -19.75
CA MET A 18 0.03 -2.49 -18.83
C MET A 18 0.80 -2.60 -17.51
N LEU A 19 2.13 -2.71 -17.54
CA LEU A 19 2.95 -2.79 -16.32
C LEU A 19 2.76 -1.56 -15.44
N LYS A 20 2.70 -0.37 -16.05
CA LYS A 20 2.36 0.88 -15.34
C LYS A 20 0.97 0.84 -14.71
N LYS A 21 -0.03 0.30 -15.43
CA LYS A 21 -1.41 0.16 -14.91
C LYS A 21 -1.55 -0.89 -13.80
N CYS A 22 -0.73 -1.95 -13.83
CA CYS A 22 -0.68 -2.95 -12.77
C CYS A 22 -0.05 -2.41 -11.47
N ARG A 23 0.49 -1.18 -11.46
CA ARG A 23 1.15 -0.52 -10.32
C ARG A 23 2.18 -1.41 -9.61
N GLY A 24 2.82 -2.32 -10.35
CA GLY A 24 3.80 -3.27 -9.79
C GLY A 24 3.22 -4.41 -8.94
N LEU A 25 1.90 -4.60 -8.92
CA LEU A 25 1.26 -5.67 -8.15
C LEU A 25 1.53 -7.04 -8.82
N PRO A 26 2.31 -7.96 -8.19
CA PRO A 26 2.73 -9.20 -8.85
C PRO A 26 1.55 -10.07 -9.30
N ILE A 27 0.46 -10.07 -8.52
CA ILE A 27 -0.74 -10.84 -8.83
C ILE A 27 -1.46 -10.32 -10.08
N ALA A 28 -1.49 -9.00 -10.29
CA ALA A 28 -2.09 -8.41 -11.49
C ALA A 28 -1.29 -8.79 -12.74
N ILE A 29 0.05 -8.80 -12.64
CA ILE A 29 0.95 -9.17 -13.74
C ILE A 29 0.74 -10.64 -14.15
N VAL A 30 0.64 -11.57 -13.17
CA VAL A 30 0.42 -13.00 -13.46
C VAL A 30 -0.94 -13.26 -14.11
N ILE A 31 -1.99 -12.59 -13.65
CA ILE A 31 -3.34 -12.71 -14.23
C ILE A 31 -3.34 -12.23 -15.69
N VAL A 32 -2.71 -11.07 -15.94
CA VAL A 32 -2.58 -10.51 -17.28
C VAL A 32 -1.77 -11.45 -18.20
N ALA A 33 -0.63 -11.95 -17.74
CA ALA A 33 0.20 -12.87 -18.54
C ALA A 33 -0.55 -14.16 -18.92
N LYS A 34 -1.33 -14.73 -17.99
CA LYS A 34 -2.18 -15.90 -18.27
C LYS A 34 -3.30 -15.60 -19.25
N ALA A 35 -3.97 -14.46 -19.11
CA ALA A 35 -5.10 -14.08 -19.96
C ALA A 35 -4.69 -13.77 -21.42
N LEU A 36 -3.44 -13.36 -21.63
CA LEU A 36 -2.89 -13.01 -22.94
C LEU A 36 -2.18 -14.18 -23.64
N ASN A 37 -2.01 -15.32 -22.98
CA ASN A 37 -1.30 -16.47 -23.53
C ASN A 37 -2.05 -17.06 -24.74
N GLY A 38 -1.40 -17.11 -25.91
CA GLY A 38 -1.93 -17.75 -27.13
C GLY A 38 -2.96 -16.93 -27.93
N LYS A 39 -3.09 -15.61 -27.72
CA LYS A 39 -4.02 -14.75 -28.47
C LYS A 39 -3.34 -13.95 -29.59
N ASP A 40 -4.08 -13.66 -30.67
CA ASP A 40 -3.66 -12.78 -31.77
C ASP A 40 -3.74 -11.28 -31.38
N SER A 41 -3.13 -10.39 -32.18
CA SER A 41 -2.99 -8.95 -31.91
C SER A 41 -4.31 -8.18 -31.72
N ILE A 42 -5.40 -8.58 -32.38
CA ILE A 42 -6.70 -7.92 -32.24
C ILE A 42 -7.35 -8.35 -30.93
N ALA A 43 -7.38 -9.66 -30.66
CA ALA A 43 -7.85 -10.21 -29.40
C ALA A 43 -7.01 -9.70 -28.21
N TRP A 44 -5.72 -9.45 -28.43
CA TRP A 44 -4.81 -8.90 -27.45
C TRP A 44 -5.23 -7.48 -27.02
N LYS A 45 -5.49 -6.58 -27.98
CA LYS A 45 -5.94 -5.21 -27.67
C LYS A 45 -7.26 -5.18 -26.89
N ASP A 46 -8.19 -6.08 -27.23
CA ASP A 46 -9.46 -6.16 -26.52
C ASP A 46 -9.32 -6.69 -25.09
N VAL A 47 -8.55 -7.77 -24.90
CA VAL A 47 -8.28 -8.34 -23.56
C VAL A 47 -7.53 -7.35 -22.69
N VAL A 48 -6.55 -6.62 -23.23
CA VAL A 48 -5.82 -5.54 -22.53
C VAL A 48 -6.79 -4.46 -22.05
N ARG A 49 -7.76 -4.06 -22.87
CA ARG A 49 -8.77 -3.06 -22.51
C ARG A 49 -9.69 -3.55 -21.39
N GLN A 50 -10.21 -4.78 -21.49
CA GLN A 50 -11.08 -5.36 -20.48
C GLN A 50 -10.35 -5.57 -19.14
N LEU A 51 -9.14 -6.10 -19.19
CA LEU A 51 -8.28 -6.28 -18.01
C LEU A 51 -7.95 -4.96 -17.35
N THR A 52 -7.65 -3.93 -18.14
CA THR A 52 -7.37 -2.59 -17.62
C THR A 52 -8.56 -2.03 -16.84
N GLN A 53 -9.76 -2.13 -17.40
CA GLN A 53 -10.98 -1.66 -16.72
C GLN A 53 -11.26 -2.49 -15.46
N SER A 54 -11.07 -3.81 -15.54
CA SER A 54 -11.26 -4.72 -14.40
C SER A 54 -10.22 -4.51 -13.30
N ILE A 55 -8.95 -4.25 -13.63
CA ILE A 55 -7.90 -3.93 -12.66
C ILE A 55 -8.21 -2.59 -12.01
N GLU A 56 -8.63 -1.56 -12.76
CA GLU A 56 -8.99 -0.27 -12.19
C GLU A 56 -10.17 -0.39 -11.22
N THR A 57 -11.20 -1.16 -11.55
CA THR A 57 -12.34 -1.39 -10.63
C THR A 57 -11.95 -2.27 -9.44
N THR A 58 -11.15 -3.30 -9.65
CA THR A 58 -10.69 -4.21 -8.58
C THR A 58 -9.73 -3.52 -7.64
N VAL A 59 -8.76 -2.75 -8.15
CA VAL A 59 -7.84 -1.95 -7.34
C VAL A 59 -8.61 -0.89 -6.58
N LYS A 60 -9.55 -0.17 -7.19
CA LYS A 60 -10.43 0.75 -6.45
C LYS A 60 -11.24 0.05 -5.36
N GLY A 61 -11.77 -1.15 -5.64
CA GLY A 61 -12.51 -1.95 -4.67
C GLY A 61 -11.63 -2.46 -3.52
N ILE A 62 -10.39 -2.87 -3.82
CA ILE A 62 -9.38 -3.27 -2.84
C ILE A 62 -8.96 -2.05 -2.01
N GLU A 63 -8.67 -0.91 -2.64
CA GLU A 63 -8.36 0.35 -1.96
C GLU A 63 -9.51 0.76 -1.03
N ALA A 64 -10.76 0.68 -1.49
CA ALA A 64 -11.93 0.95 -0.65
C ALA A 64 -12.05 -0.03 0.53
N LYS A 65 -11.82 -1.32 0.30
CA LYS A 65 -11.85 -2.34 1.38
C LYS A 65 -10.71 -2.14 2.38
N ILE A 66 -9.51 -1.82 1.91
CA ILE A 66 -8.35 -1.50 2.75
C ILE A 66 -8.66 -0.25 3.57
N PHE A 67 -9.18 0.81 2.95
CA PHE A 67 -9.54 2.04 3.65
C PHE A 67 -10.61 1.78 4.73
N LEU A 68 -11.68 1.04 4.42
CA LEU A 68 -12.69 0.66 5.40
C LEU A 68 -12.11 -0.17 6.55
N THR A 69 -11.19 -1.10 6.24
CA THR A 69 -10.53 -1.92 7.26
C THR A 69 -9.66 -1.06 8.17
N LEU A 70 -8.87 -0.14 7.58
CA LEU A 70 -8.04 0.80 8.33
C LEU A 70 -8.89 1.75 9.19
N GLU A 71 -10.00 2.26 8.65
CA GLU A 71 -10.92 3.13 9.36
C GLU A 71 -11.55 2.40 10.56
N LEU A 72 -12.03 1.16 10.37
CA LEU A 72 -12.57 0.34 11.46
C LEU A 72 -11.51 0.07 12.53
N SER A 73 -10.31 -0.31 12.12
CA SER A 73 -9.20 -0.53 13.04
C SER A 73 -8.82 0.74 13.81
N TYR A 74 -8.71 1.88 13.13
CA TYR A 74 -8.43 3.17 13.76
C TYR A 74 -9.52 3.57 14.75
N ASN A 75 -10.79 3.39 14.38
CA ASN A 75 -11.93 3.71 15.24
C ASN A 75 -11.99 2.79 16.47
N SER A 76 -11.51 1.54 16.36
CA SER A 76 -11.45 0.56 17.45
C SER A 76 -10.36 0.84 18.50
N LEU A 77 -9.43 1.76 18.23
CA LEU A 77 -8.38 2.12 19.19
C LEU A 77 -8.98 2.73 20.46
N TYR A 78 -8.53 2.26 21.62
CA TYR A 78 -9.17 2.48 22.91
C TYR A 78 -8.94 3.88 23.50
N SER A 79 -7.92 4.62 23.06
CA SER A 79 -7.63 5.97 23.57
C SER A 79 -7.24 6.94 22.47
N ASN A 80 -7.51 8.23 22.70
CA ASN A 80 -7.09 9.30 21.79
C ASN A 80 -5.56 9.41 21.69
N GLU A 81 -4.84 9.11 22.78
CA GLU A 81 -3.38 9.01 22.79
C GLU A 81 -2.89 7.97 21.79
N VAL A 82 -3.45 6.76 21.82
CA VAL A 82 -3.08 5.67 20.90
C VAL A 82 -3.45 6.01 19.46
N LYS A 83 -4.61 6.65 19.24
CA LYS A 83 -5.02 7.13 17.91
C LYS A 83 -4.02 8.14 17.34
N SER A 84 -3.65 9.15 18.12
CA SER A 84 -2.67 10.15 17.69
C SER A 84 -1.29 9.55 17.47
N PHE A 85 -0.87 8.61 18.33
CA PHE A 85 0.39 7.89 18.15
C PHE A 85 0.40 7.04 16.88
N PHE A 86 -0.69 6.36 16.57
CA PHE A 86 -0.86 5.60 15.32
C PHE A 86 -0.74 6.49 14.08
N LEU A 87 -1.35 7.67 14.11
CA LEU A 87 -1.22 8.66 13.03
C LEU A 87 0.23 9.14 12.88
N LEU A 88 0.92 9.38 14.00
CA LEU A 88 2.34 9.75 13.98
C LEU A 88 3.21 8.67 13.34
N CYS A 89 2.99 7.39 13.68
CA CYS A 89 3.66 6.26 13.03
C CYS A 89 3.44 6.25 11.51
N SER A 90 2.21 6.57 11.07
CA SER A 90 1.83 6.57 9.66
C SER A 90 2.49 7.69 8.84
N LEU A 91 2.94 8.77 9.48
CA LEU A 91 3.65 9.87 8.83
C LEU A 91 5.12 9.57 8.58
N LEU A 92 5.67 8.55 9.24
CA LEU A 92 7.09 8.24 9.22
C LEU A 92 7.40 7.10 8.22
N PRO A 93 8.54 7.14 7.52
CA PRO A 93 8.87 6.15 6.51
C PRO A 93 9.02 4.74 7.11
N TYR A 94 8.27 3.78 6.55
CA TYR A 94 8.25 2.39 7.03
C TYR A 94 9.66 1.75 6.99
N GLY A 95 10.07 1.14 8.10
CA GLY A 95 11.30 0.33 8.18
C GLY A 95 12.58 1.05 8.60
N ALA A 96 12.56 2.38 8.82
CA ALA A 96 13.75 3.12 9.25
C ALA A 96 13.51 4.15 10.35
N THR A 97 12.29 4.22 10.90
CA THR A 97 11.96 5.20 11.94
C THR A 97 12.55 4.74 13.28
N PRO A 98 13.58 5.42 13.82
CA PRO A 98 14.08 5.13 15.15
C PRO A 98 13.01 5.53 16.17
N ILE A 99 12.85 4.74 17.22
CA ILE A 99 11.93 5.05 18.33
C ILE A 99 12.22 6.43 18.94
N ASP A 100 13.48 6.89 18.89
CA ASP A 100 13.89 8.24 19.29
C ASP A 100 13.12 9.35 18.56
N ASN A 101 12.78 9.15 17.29
CA ASN A 101 12.02 10.12 16.51
C ASN A 101 10.56 10.13 16.96
N LEU A 102 9.98 8.95 17.18
CA LEU A 102 8.61 8.84 17.70
C LEU A 102 8.47 9.49 19.06
N PHE A 103 9.47 9.29 19.92
CA PHE A 103 9.54 9.93 21.22
C PHE A 103 9.61 11.46 21.09
N LYS A 104 10.56 11.99 20.31
CA LYS A 104 10.73 13.44 20.11
C LYS A 104 9.48 14.10 19.56
N TYR A 105 8.86 13.49 18.55
CA TYR A 105 7.64 14.01 17.96
C TYR A 105 6.44 13.85 18.92
N GLY A 106 6.36 12.74 19.65
CA GLY A 106 5.29 12.52 20.63
C GLY A 106 5.30 13.54 21.75
N VAL A 107 6.48 13.89 22.27
CA VAL A 107 6.65 14.97 23.25
C VAL A 107 6.37 16.33 22.63
N GLY A 108 6.95 16.62 21.45
CA GLY A 108 6.80 17.92 20.79
C GLY A 108 5.37 18.24 20.32
N LEU A 109 4.56 17.20 20.07
CA LEU A 109 3.14 17.30 19.72
C LEU A 109 2.21 17.17 20.92
N ASP A 110 2.75 17.05 22.14
CA ASP A 110 1.99 16.90 23.38
C ASP A 110 1.01 15.70 23.36
N LEU A 111 1.48 14.55 22.83
CA LEU A 111 0.63 13.37 22.64
C LEU A 111 0.32 12.62 23.94
N PHE A 112 1.21 12.69 24.91
CA PHE A 112 1.16 11.89 26.13
C PHE A 112 0.48 12.70 27.24
N GLN A 113 -0.60 12.18 27.81
CA GLN A 113 -1.31 12.86 28.88
C GLN A 113 -0.79 12.45 30.26
N ASN A 114 -0.80 13.40 31.20
CA ASN A 114 -0.47 13.18 32.62
C ASN A 114 0.96 12.66 32.86
N ILE A 115 1.92 13.10 32.05
CA ILE A 115 3.34 12.84 32.25
C ILE A 115 4.03 14.04 32.90
N ASN A 116 4.82 13.76 33.94
CA ASN A 116 5.55 14.77 34.71
C ASN A 116 7.06 14.76 34.41
N SER A 117 7.55 13.73 33.70
CA SER A 117 8.96 13.57 33.39
C SER A 117 9.20 13.07 31.97
N LEU A 118 10.40 13.32 31.48
CA LEU A 118 10.86 12.85 30.18
C LEU A 118 11.02 11.32 30.13
N GLU A 119 11.34 10.72 31.28
CA GLU A 119 11.43 9.26 31.46
C GLU A 119 10.06 8.60 31.33
N GLU A 120 9.02 9.18 31.97
CA GLU A 120 7.65 8.67 31.82
C GLU A 120 7.17 8.77 30.36
N ALA A 121 7.50 9.85 29.66
CA ALA A 121 7.18 10.00 28.23
C ALA A 121 7.89 8.95 27.36
N TRP A 122 9.12 8.61 27.72
CA TRP A 122 9.90 7.57 27.04
C TRP A 122 9.27 6.18 27.25
N ASP A 123 8.95 5.85 28.50
CA ASP A 123 8.29 4.59 28.85
C ASP A 123 6.93 4.44 28.15
N ARG A 124 6.15 5.53 28.07
CA ARG A 124 4.90 5.58 27.29
C ARG A 124 5.13 5.34 25.81
N THR A 125 6.12 5.99 25.21
CA THR A 125 6.49 5.78 23.80
C THR A 125 6.85 4.32 23.55
N PHE A 126 7.67 3.74 24.42
CA PHE A 126 8.08 2.34 24.34
C PHE A 126 6.89 1.38 24.49
N LEU A 127 5.98 1.66 25.42
CA LEU A 127 4.76 0.87 25.61
C LEU A 127 3.85 0.92 24.37
N LEU A 128 3.62 2.09 23.78
CA LEU A 128 2.78 2.24 22.58
C LEU A 128 3.42 1.59 21.34
N TRP A 129 4.74 1.66 21.23
CA TRP A 129 5.49 0.98 20.17
C TRP A 129 5.43 -0.55 20.30
N SER A 130 5.60 -1.08 21.52
CA SER A 130 5.65 -2.53 21.80
C SER A 130 4.28 -3.22 21.83
N CYS A 131 3.21 -2.54 22.29
CA CYS A 131 1.87 -3.12 22.43
C CYS A 131 1.02 -3.12 21.14
N GLY A 132 1.57 -2.74 19.98
CA GLY A 132 0.90 -3.00 18.71
C GLY A 132 0.15 -1.83 18.07
N ALA A 133 0.63 -0.58 18.23
CA ALA A 133 0.27 0.47 17.27
C ALA A 133 0.83 0.22 15.85
N VAL A 134 1.65 -0.83 15.67
CA VAL A 134 2.31 -1.19 14.40
C VAL A 134 1.83 -2.56 13.86
N CYS A 135 0.94 -3.28 14.57
CA CYS A 135 0.50 -4.63 14.17
C CYS A 135 -0.73 -4.66 13.22
N LEU A 136 -1.06 -3.54 12.56
CA LEU A 136 -2.08 -3.46 11.51
C LEU A 136 -1.45 -3.39 10.12
#